data_AF-A0A4R1QLT8-F1
#
_entry.id   AF-A0A4R1QLT8-F1
#
_cell.length_a   1.000
_cell.length_b   1.000
_cell.length_c   1.000
_cell.angle_alpha   90.00
_cell.angle_beta   90.00
_cell.angle_gamma   90.00
#
_symmetry.space_group_name_H-M   'P 1'
#
loop_
_entity.id
_entity.type
_entity.pdbx_description
1 polymer ?
#
loop_
_entity_poly.entity_id
_entity_poly.type
_entity_poly.pdbx_seq_one_letter_code
_entity_poly.pdbx_strand_id
1 'polypeptide(L)'
;MAQYGVYALHQSASIAPHLVIGKYLENEVFTMEAKKTIIESARVHETDTGSPEVQVALLTARINHLNEHLKNNTHDHHSRRGLLKMVGRRRNLLAYLKKKDIERYRALITKLGLRK
;
A
#
# COMPACT_ATOMS: atom_id res chain seq x y z
N MET A 1 16.86 -44.82 17.12
CA MET A 1 17.62 -43.57 17.01
C MET A 1 16.80 -42.64 16.13
N ALA A 2 16.31 -41.46 16.51
CA ALA A 2 16.55 -40.55 17.64
C ALA A 2 15.18 -40.13 18.24
N GLN A 3 14.96 -40.10 19.58
CA GLN A 3 15.21 -38.96 20.50
C GLN A 3 14.52 -37.68 19.98
N TYR A 4 13.42 -37.18 20.54
CA TYR A 4 13.16 -36.65 21.90
C TYR A 4 11.72 -37.05 22.35
N GLY A 5 11.43 -37.62 23.53
CA GLY A 5 11.72 -37.10 24.89
C GLY A 5 10.70 -36.00 25.25
N VAL A 6 9.45 -36.32 25.62
CA VAL A 6 8.90 -36.49 26.99
C VAL A 6 9.17 -35.27 27.90
N TYR A 7 8.11 -34.58 28.38
CA TYR A 7 7.89 -33.95 29.72
C TYR A 7 6.64 -33.03 29.64
N ALA A 8 5.45 -33.48 30.09
CA ALA A 8 4.85 -33.18 31.41
C ALA A 8 4.27 -31.74 31.52
N LEU A 9 2.95 -31.56 31.40
CA LEU A 9 1.92 -31.50 32.47
C LEU A 9 1.53 -30.06 32.85
N HIS A 10 0.23 -29.78 32.71
CA HIS A 10 -0.63 -28.94 33.57
C HIS A 10 -0.11 -27.56 34.04
N GLN A 11 -0.76 -26.47 33.59
CA GLN A 11 -1.78 -25.73 34.37
C GLN A 11 -2.02 -24.29 33.85
N SER A 12 -3.30 -23.88 33.87
CA SER A 12 -3.85 -22.51 33.92
C SER A 12 -3.61 -21.49 32.78
N ALA A 13 -4.67 -21.28 31.99
CA ALA A 13 -5.14 -20.02 31.41
C ALA A 13 -4.12 -18.93 31.01
N SER A 14 -3.81 -18.84 29.71
CA SER A 14 -3.68 -17.55 29.01
C SER A 14 -3.79 -17.77 27.50
N ILE A 15 -4.61 -16.94 26.87
CA ILE A 15 -4.99 -16.81 25.45
C ILE A 15 -4.00 -17.47 24.46
N ALA A 16 -4.53 -18.37 23.63
CA ALA A 16 -3.75 -19.13 22.68
C ALA A 16 -3.09 -18.23 21.60
N PRO A 17 -1.76 -18.29 21.39
CA PRO A 17 -1.03 -17.41 20.47
C PRO A 17 -1.29 -17.69 18.98
N HIS A 18 -2.03 -18.76 18.65
CA HIS A 18 -2.27 -19.17 17.26
C HIS A 18 -3.29 -18.29 16.51
N LEU A 19 -4.07 -17.44 17.20
CA LEU A 19 -5.00 -16.51 16.56
C LEU A 19 -4.44 -15.09 16.32
N VAL A 20 -3.25 -14.79 16.80
CA VAL A 20 -2.67 -13.43 16.69
C VAL A 20 -1.82 -13.27 15.42
N ILE A 21 -1.33 -14.38 14.84
CA ILE A 21 -0.38 -14.34 13.72
C ILE A 21 -1.03 -13.88 12.39
N GLY A 22 -2.33 -14.10 12.21
CA GLY A 22 -3.03 -13.76 10.95
C GLY A 22 -3.13 -12.27 10.62
N LYS A 23 -3.07 -11.37 11.62
CA LYS A 23 -3.15 -9.92 11.40
C LYS A 23 -1.82 -9.25 11.05
N TYR A 24 -0.69 -9.91 11.28
CA TYR A 24 0.64 -9.31 11.09
C TYR A 24 1.23 -9.56 9.69
N LEU A 25 0.65 -10.47 8.90
CA LEU A 25 1.12 -10.84 7.56
C LEU A 25 0.58 -9.94 6.42
N GLU A 26 -0.39 -9.06 6.66
CA GLU A 26 -0.92 -8.13 5.63
C GLU A 26 0.00 -6.91 5.35
N ASN A 27 1.16 -6.81 6.00
CA ASN A 27 2.04 -5.65 5.93
C ASN A 27 3.03 -5.64 4.73
N GLU A 28 2.97 -6.62 3.83
CA GLU A 28 3.98 -6.78 2.76
C GLU A 28 3.84 -5.85 1.55
N VAL A 29 2.71 -5.14 1.38
CA VAL A 29 2.43 -4.43 0.11
C VAL A 29 3.13 -3.05 0.01
N PHE A 30 3.71 -2.52 1.10
CA PHE A 30 4.38 -1.21 1.10
C PHE A 30 5.78 -1.23 1.73
N THR A 31 6.53 -2.30 1.47
CA THR A 31 7.96 -2.44 1.80
C THR A 31 8.82 -1.47 0.98
N MET A 32 10.10 -1.30 1.36
CA MET A 32 11.00 -0.39 0.65
C MET A 32 11.29 -0.89 -0.76
N GLU A 33 11.32 -2.20 -0.92
CA GLU A 33 11.49 -2.92 -2.17
C GLU A 33 10.30 -2.65 -3.10
N ALA A 34 9.06 -2.80 -2.60
CA ALA A 34 7.85 -2.54 -3.38
C ALA A 34 7.79 -1.07 -3.86
N LYS A 35 8.17 -0.12 -3.00
CA LYS A 35 8.25 1.30 -3.38
C LYS A 35 9.28 1.55 -4.46
N LYS A 36 10.46 0.94 -4.37
CA LYS A 36 11.51 1.07 -5.38
C LYS A 36 11.02 0.59 -6.74
N THR A 37 10.36 -0.57 -6.79
CA THR A 37 9.76 -1.08 -8.04
C THR A 37 8.73 -0.14 -8.63
N ILE A 38 7.86 0.45 -7.79
CA ILE A 38 6.87 1.43 -8.25
C ILE A 38 7.55 2.68 -8.83
N ILE A 39 8.56 3.21 -8.14
CA ILE A 39 9.33 4.38 -8.60
C ILE A 39 10.01 4.06 -9.93
N GLU A 40 10.72 2.93 -10.01
CA GLU A 40 11.41 2.47 -11.20
C GLU A 40 10.46 2.34 -12.40
N SER A 41 9.26 1.82 -12.16
CA SER A 41 8.26 1.71 -13.20
C SER A 41 7.70 3.07 -13.65
N ALA A 42 7.71 4.11 -12.81
CA ALA A 42 7.01 5.36 -13.04
C ALA A 42 7.93 6.56 -13.34
N ARG A 43 9.24 6.41 -13.15
CA ARG A 43 10.24 7.46 -13.34
C ARG A 43 10.28 7.96 -14.80
N VAL A 44 10.42 9.27 -14.99
CA VAL A 44 10.60 9.88 -16.31
C VAL A 44 12.07 9.87 -16.75
N HIS A 45 12.99 9.93 -15.78
CA HIS A 45 14.43 9.79 -15.95
C HIS A 45 15.02 9.01 -14.76
N GLU A 46 16.27 8.57 -14.85
CA GLU A 46 16.87 7.62 -13.90
C GLU A 46 16.87 8.09 -12.42
N THR A 47 17.00 9.39 -12.21
CA THR A 47 17.03 10.02 -10.88
C THR A 47 15.68 10.59 -10.43
N ASP A 48 14.62 10.35 -11.20
CA ASP A 48 13.31 10.93 -10.93
C ASP A 48 12.61 10.23 -9.77
N THR A 49 12.54 10.93 -8.64
CA THR A 49 11.85 10.47 -7.42
C THR A 49 10.68 11.37 -7.05
N GLY A 50 10.49 12.48 -7.79
CA GLY A 50 9.63 13.59 -7.40
C GLY A 50 8.61 14.01 -8.44
N SER A 51 8.66 13.47 -9.66
CA SER A 51 7.70 13.83 -10.70
C SER A 51 6.25 13.55 -10.31
N PRO A 52 5.30 14.27 -10.93
CA PRO A 52 3.89 13.97 -10.77
C PRO A 52 3.55 12.49 -11.06
N GLU A 53 4.21 11.86 -12.03
CA GLU A 53 4.05 10.44 -12.38
C GLU A 53 4.40 9.52 -11.23
N VAL A 54 5.61 9.67 -10.67
CA VAL A 54 6.10 8.86 -9.54
C VAL A 54 5.21 9.06 -8.32
N GLN A 55 4.85 10.31 -8.01
CA GLN A 55 3.98 10.60 -6.86
C GLN A 55 2.57 10.01 -7.04
N VAL A 56 1.99 10.08 -8.24
CA VAL A 56 0.67 9.49 -8.52
C VAL A 56 0.71 7.97 -8.43
N ALA A 57 1.78 7.32 -8.90
CA ALA A 57 1.97 5.88 -8.79
C ALA A 57 2.05 5.43 -7.32
N LEU A 58 2.88 6.10 -6.51
CA LEU A 58 3.02 5.83 -5.07
C LEU A 58 1.71 6.07 -4.31
N LEU A 59 1.03 7.18 -4.58
CA LEU A 59 -0.28 7.47 -3.97
C LEU A 59 -1.31 6.41 -4.36
N THR A 60 -1.30 5.94 -5.60
CA THR A 60 -2.23 4.90 -6.07
C THR A 60 -2.01 3.58 -5.35
N ALA A 61 -0.77 3.12 -5.23
CA ALA A 61 -0.45 1.91 -4.47
C ALA A 61 -0.91 2.03 -3.00
N ARG A 62 -0.63 3.17 -2.36
CA ARG A 62 -1.02 3.40 -0.96
C ARG A 62 -2.53 3.51 -0.76
N ILE A 63 -3.25 4.12 -1.69
CA ILE A 63 -4.73 4.20 -1.69
C ILE A 63 -5.32 2.78 -1.80
N ASN A 64 -4.80 1.95 -2.71
CA ASN A 64 -5.29 0.59 -2.89
C ASN A 64 -5.07 -0.27 -1.64
N HIS A 65 -3.88 -0.17 -1.03
CA HIS A 65 -3.58 -0.86 0.22
C HIS A 65 -4.49 -0.43 1.38
N LEU A 66 -4.68 0.89 1.57
CA LEU A 66 -5.56 1.39 2.63
C LEU A 66 -7.03 1.06 2.40
N ASN A 67 -7.49 1.02 1.15
CA ASN A 67 -8.83 0.57 0.83
C ASN A 67 -9.05 -0.87 1.31
N GLU A 68 -8.09 -1.77 1.10
CA GLU A 68 -8.18 -3.15 1.58
C GLU A 68 -8.19 -3.21 3.11
N HIS A 69 -7.26 -2.49 3.75
CA HIS A 69 -7.19 -2.41 5.21
C HIS A 69 -8.50 -1.93 5.85
N LEU A 70 -9.14 -0.91 5.25
CA LEU A 70 -10.37 -0.32 5.77
C LEU A 70 -11.62 -1.19 5.55
N LYS A 71 -11.59 -2.18 4.63
CA LYS A 71 -12.69 -3.16 4.51
C LYS A 71 -12.82 -3.98 5.79
N ASN A 72 -11.69 -4.39 6.36
CA ASN A 72 -11.63 -5.17 7.60
C ASN A 72 -11.68 -4.27 8.86
N ASN A 73 -11.38 -2.98 8.73
CA ASN A 73 -11.30 -2.02 9.84
C ASN A 73 -12.23 -0.82 9.63
N THR A 74 -13.54 -1.08 9.55
CA THR A 74 -14.57 -0.07 9.20
C THR A 74 -14.69 1.10 10.20
N HIS A 75 -14.20 0.95 11.43
CA HIS A 75 -14.24 1.99 12.46
C HIS A 75 -12.95 2.84 12.52
N ASP A 76 -11.95 2.57 11.68
CA ASP A 76 -10.75 3.40 11.60
C ASP A 76 -11.01 4.69 10.80
N HIS A 77 -11.59 5.66 11.49
CA HIS A 77 -11.90 6.98 10.94
C HIS A 77 -10.64 7.81 10.62
N HIS A 78 -9.52 7.57 11.31
CA HIS A 78 -8.28 8.32 11.12
C HIS A 78 -7.60 7.92 9.81
N SER A 79 -7.48 6.62 9.56
CA SER A 79 -6.98 6.08 8.29
C SER A 79 -7.90 6.44 7.12
N ARG A 80 -9.23 6.42 7.30
CA ARG A 80 -10.19 6.91 6.29
C ARG A 80 -9.97 8.38 5.94
N ARG A 81 -9.74 9.24 6.94
CA ARG A 81 -9.40 10.66 6.70
C ARG A 81 -8.09 10.80 5.93
N GLY A 82 -7.07 10.01 6.28
CA GLY A 82 -5.79 9.97 5.57
C GLY A 82 -5.95 9.54 4.11
N LEU A 83 -6.74 8.49 3.86
CA LEU A 83 -7.10 8.01 2.53
C LEU A 83 -7.74 9.13 1.69
N LEU A 84 -8.75 9.83 2.22
CA LEU A 84 -9.42 10.91 1.50
C LEU A 84 -8.46 12.05 1.13
N LYS A 85 -7.53 12.42 2.03
CA LYS A 85 -6.48 13.39 1.74
C LYS A 85 -5.58 12.93 0.59
N MET A 86 -5.20 11.65 0.56
CA MET A 86 -4.37 11.09 -0.52
C MET A 86 -5.10 11.03 -1.85
N VAL A 87 -6.39 10.66 -1.85
CA VAL A 87 -7.24 10.70 -3.06
C VAL A 87 -7.31 12.12 -3.62
N GLY A 88 -7.53 13.12 -2.76
CA GLY A 88 -7.53 14.54 -3.14
C GLY A 88 -6.19 14.99 -3.74
N ARG A 89 -5.08 14.65 -3.09
CA ARG A 89 -3.74 14.97 -3.60
C ARG A 89 -3.49 14.33 -4.97
N ARG A 90 -3.83 13.05 -5.15
CA ARG A 90 -3.69 12.36 -6.45
C ARG A 90 -4.53 13.04 -7.53
N ARG A 91 -5.77 13.42 -7.23
CA ARG A 91 -6.66 14.15 -8.15
C ARG A 91 -6.04 15.48 -8.58
N ASN A 92 -5.44 16.23 -7.65
CA ASN A 92 -4.79 17.51 -7.95
C ASN A 92 -3.56 17.34 -8.84
N LEU A 93 -2.72 16.33 -8.57
CA LEU A 93 -1.56 16.02 -9.41
C LEU A 93 -1.97 15.62 -10.84
N LEU A 94 -3.01 14.80 -10.96
CA LEU A 94 -3.57 14.42 -12.26
C LEU A 94 -4.17 15.62 -13.01
N ALA A 95 -4.85 16.53 -12.31
CA ALA A 95 -5.37 17.76 -12.91
C ALA A 95 -4.25 18.69 -13.38
N TYR A 96 -3.17 18.81 -12.58
CA TYR A 96 -1.97 19.55 -12.96
C TYR A 96 -1.32 18.97 -14.22
N LEU A 97 -1.08 17.64 -14.25
CA LEU A 97 -0.54 16.96 -15.43
C LEU A 97 -1.42 17.19 -16.65
N LYS A 98 -2.74 16.99 -16.53
CA LYS A 98 -3.69 17.23 -17.64
C LYS A 98 -3.58 18.64 -18.23
N LYS A 99 -3.36 19.66 -17.39
CA LYS A 99 -3.21 21.06 -17.83
C LYS A 99 -1.85 21.33 -18.49
N LYS A 100 -0.80 20.67 -18.02
CA LYS A 100 0.57 20.87 -18.50
C LYS A 100 0.87 20.07 -19.76
N ASP A 101 0.47 18.80 -19.77
CA ASP A 101 0.76 17.86 -20.84
C ASP A 101 -0.31 16.76 -20.85
N ILE A 102 -1.17 16.82 -21.88
CA ILE A 102 -2.29 15.89 -22.02
C ILE A 102 -1.84 14.47 -22.41
N GLU A 103 -0.70 14.33 -23.08
CA GLU A 103 -0.18 13.04 -23.53
C GLU A 103 0.40 12.26 -22.35
N ARG A 104 1.24 12.91 -21.54
CA ARG A 104 1.74 12.35 -20.27
C ARG A 104 0.60 11.95 -19.34
N TYR A 105 -0.41 12.80 -19.25
CA TYR A 105 -1.61 12.50 -18.46
C TYR A 105 -2.33 11.22 -18.93
N ARG A 106 -2.57 11.09 -20.25
CA ARG A 106 -3.21 9.91 -20.84
C ARG A 106 -2.38 8.65 -20.64
N ALA A 107 -1.08 8.74 -20.92
CA ALA A 107 -0.14 7.64 -20.74
C ALA A 107 -0.12 7.15 -19.28
N LEU A 108 -0.06 8.07 -18.31
CA LEU A 108 -0.07 7.75 -16.89
C LEU A 108 -1.36 7.07 -16.45
N ILE A 109 -2.52 7.55 -16.91
CA ILE A 109 -3.80 6.94 -16.59
C ILE A 109 -3.92 5.52 -17.12
N THR A 110 -3.56 5.31 -18.38
CA THR A 110 -3.57 3.97 -19.00
C THR A 110 -2.64 3.03 -18.25
N LYS A 111 -1.41 3.48 -17.95
CA LYS A 111 -0.41 2.71 -17.24
C LYS A 111 -0.84 2.29 -15.83
N LEU A 112 -1.54 3.17 -15.11
CA LEU A 112 -2.00 2.92 -13.74
C LEU A 112 -3.41 2.33 -13.66
N GLY A 113 -4.10 2.13 -14.80
CA GLY A 113 -5.47 1.61 -14.84
C GLY A 113 -6.50 2.49 -14.13
N LEU A 114 -6.26 3.81 -14.03
CA LEU A 114 -7.15 4.71 -13.30
C LEU A 114 -8.39 5.04 -14.13
N ARG A 115 -9.58 4.68 -13.62
CA ARG A 115 -10.86 5.04 -14.27
C ARG A 115 -11.22 6.50 -13.97
N LYS A 116 -11.86 7.16 -14.94
CA LYS A 116 -12.18 8.58 -14.91
C LYS A 116 -13.67 8.82 -15.10
#